data_AF-A0A2E7US47-F1
#
_entry.id   AF-A0A2E7US47-F1
#
_cell.length_a   1.000
_cell.length_b   1.000
_cell.length_c   1.000
_cell.angle_alpha   90.00
_cell.angle_beta   90.00
_cell.angle_gamma   90.00
#
_symmetry.space_group_name_H-M   'P 1'
#
loop_
_entity.id
_entity.type
_entity.pdbx_description
1 polymer ?
#
loop_
_entity_poly.entity_id
_entity_poly.type
_entity_poly.pdbx_seq_one_letter_code
_entity_poly.pdbx_strand_id
1 'polypeptide(L)'
;MSVKTSDGLSSLARACVAQGGSYHDEGSGSRAVTRTYLDPVDEIWLQTAHRLGMRVARSDEVFASWDGSGVLTLSRPRGFDPDDCLAQMILHELAHALVQGPHDWSATDWGLHNADDRDLAAEYAAQRVQAALAAPHGLRRFMGVTTQWRAYYDALPEDPLEGPASDPAVRLARAGFMRSRRPPWRETIDAALGATAAVARVLQPFARPDSLWAVACGEVEPRLSGTAAEK
;
A
#
# COMPACT_ATOMS: atom_id res chain seq x y z
N MET A 1 -18.94 -38.77 -3.53
CA MET A 1 -19.15 -37.35 -3.84
C MET A 1 -17.89 -36.61 -3.45
N SER A 2 -17.08 -36.21 -4.43
CA SER A 2 -15.82 -35.51 -4.19
C SER A 2 -16.08 -34.01 -4.33
N VAL A 3 -15.87 -33.25 -3.27
CA VAL A 3 -15.93 -31.79 -3.29
C VAL A 3 -14.66 -31.30 -4.01
N LYS A 4 -14.78 -30.94 -5.29
CA LYS A 4 -13.72 -30.21 -5.99
C LYS A 4 -13.61 -28.83 -5.37
N THR A 5 -12.43 -28.50 -4.84
CA THR A 5 -12.12 -27.20 -4.27
C THR A 5 -12.13 -26.12 -5.36
N SER A 6 -12.75 -24.97 -5.05
CA SER A 6 -13.01 -23.84 -5.96
C SER A 6 -11.77 -23.01 -6.34
N ASP A 7 -10.56 -23.41 -5.93
CA ASP A 7 -9.34 -22.61 -6.06
C ASP A 7 -8.78 -22.54 -7.50
N GLY A 8 -9.20 -23.42 -8.41
CA GLY A 8 -8.66 -23.47 -9.79
C GLY A 8 -9.32 -22.55 -10.81
N LEU A 9 -10.55 -22.08 -10.54
CA LEU A 9 -11.37 -21.37 -11.54
C LEU A 9 -10.90 -19.92 -11.78
N SER A 10 -10.28 -19.28 -10.77
CA SER A 10 -9.77 -17.90 -10.83
C SER A 10 -8.42 -17.76 -11.56
N SER A 11 -7.54 -18.76 -11.45
CA SER A 11 -6.24 -18.76 -12.13
C SER A 11 -6.39 -19.02 -13.63
N LEU A 12 -7.27 -19.94 -14.02
CA LEU A 12 -7.60 -20.23 -15.42
C LEU A 12 -8.23 -19.03 -16.13
N ALA A 13 -9.15 -18.32 -15.47
CA ALA A 13 -9.73 -17.09 -16.02
C ALA A 13 -8.68 -15.99 -16.23
N ARG A 14 -7.71 -15.83 -15.32
CA ARG A 14 -6.60 -14.87 -15.45
C ARG A 14 -5.64 -15.23 -16.58
N ALA A 15 -5.27 -16.52 -16.71
CA ALA A 15 -4.45 -17.00 -17.81
C ALA A 15 -5.15 -16.80 -19.16
N CYS A 16 -6.46 -17.03 -19.19
CA CYS A 16 -7.31 -16.81 -20.36
C CYS A 16 -7.30 -15.33 -20.82
N VAL A 17 -7.43 -14.37 -19.90
CA VAL A 17 -7.32 -12.93 -20.23
C VAL A 17 -5.94 -12.58 -20.79
N ALA A 18 -4.87 -13.08 -20.15
CA ALA A 18 -3.50 -12.79 -20.59
C ALA A 18 -3.18 -13.36 -22.00
N GLN A 19 -3.90 -14.39 -22.42
CA GLN A 19 -3.70 -15.08 -23.71
C GLN A 19 -4.81 -14.78 -24.74
N GLY A 20 -5.81 -13.96 -24.41
CA GLY A 20 -6.97 -13.70 -25.27
C GLY A 20 -7.83 -14.94 -25.56
N GLY A 21 -7.87 -15.89 -24.64
CA GLY A 21 -8.50 -17.21 -24.81
C GLY A 21 -10.00 -17.26 -24.46
N SER A 22 -10.55 -18.47 -24.49
CA SER A 22 -11.89 -18.80 -23.97
C SER A 22 -11.80 -19.46 -22.60
N TYR A 23 -12.55 -18.92 -21.62
CA TYR A 23 -12.72 -19.57 -20.33
C TYR A 23 -13.91 -20.53 -20.41
N HIS A 24 -13.69 -21.77 -19.96
CA HIS A 24 -14.72 -22.79 -19.86
C HIS A 24 -15.09 -22.96 -18.40
N ASP A 25 -16.33 -22.62 -18.07
CA ASP A 25 -16.93 -22.89 -16.77
C ASP A 25 -17.68 -24.23 -16.82
N GLU A 26 -17.59 -25.05 -15.77
CA GLU A 26 -18.32 -26.34 -15.63
C GLU A 26 -19.84 -26.09 -15.39
N GLY A 27 -20.49 -25.24 -16.18
CA GLY A 27 -21.92 -24.97 -16.07
C GLY A 27 -22.49 -23.91 -17.01
N SER A 28 -21.70 -22.92 -17.46
CA SER A 28 -22.20 -21.77 -18.22
C SER A 28 -21.72 -21.69 -19.69
N GLY A 29 -20.96 -22.68 -20.16
CA GLY A 29 -20.43 -22.73 -21.54
C GLY A 29 -19.10 -22.00 -21.71
N SER A 30 -18.73 -21.73 -22.96
CA SER A 30 -17.45 -21.11 -23.31
C SER A 30 -17.67 -19.64 -23.60
N ARG A 31 -16.95 -18.75 -22.90
CA ARG A 31 -16.95 -17.31 -23.23
C ARG A 31 -15.55 -16.73 -23.19
N ALA A 32 -15.29 -15.75 -24.04
CA ALA A 32 -14.05 -14.97 -23.97
C ALA A 32 -14.07 -14.10 -22.69
N VAL A 33 -12.97 -14.14 -21.94
CA VAL A 33 -12.78 -13.26 -20.78
C VAL A 33 -11.79 -12.18 -21.19
N THR A 34 -12.27 -10.95 -21.28
CA THR A 34 -11.48 -9.80 -21.74
C THR A 34 -11.06 -8.87 -20.62
N ARG A 35 -11.61 -9.07 -19.41
CA ARG A 35 -11.41 -8.21 -18.24
C ARG A 35 -11.41 -9.05 -16.96
N THR A 36 -10.58 -8.66 -16.00
CA THR A 36 -10.55 -9.22 -14.64
C THR A 36 -11.04 -8.18 -13.66
N TYR A 37 -11.76 -8.62 -12.62
CA TYR A 37 -12.05 -7.78 -11.46
C TYR A 37 -10.86 -7.77 -10.52
N LEU A 38 -10.56 -6.61 -9.94
CA LEU A 38 -9.58 -6.41 -8.89
C LEU A 38 -10.23 -5.59 -7.77
N ASP A 39 -9.71 -5.72 -6.55
CA ASP A 39 -10.08 -4.80 -5.49
C ASP A 39 -9.78 -3.36 -5.95
N PRO A 40 -10.71 -2.40 -5.79
CA PRO A 40 -10.52 -1.04 -6.29
C PRO A 40 -9.30 -0.34 -5.69
N VAL A 41 -8.96 -0.63 -4.43
CA VAL A 41 -7.79 -0.04 -3.76
C VAL A 41 -6.52 -0.75 -4.20
N ASP A 42 -6.53 -2.06 -4.42
CA ASP A 42 -5.42 -2.75 -5.06
C ASP A 42 -5.10 -2.14 -6.44
N GLU A 43 -6.12 -1.89 -7.30
CA GLU A 43 -5.93 -1.27 -8.60
C GLU A 43 -5.28 0.12 -8.49
N ILE A 44 -5.76 0.98 -7.57
CA ILE A 44 -5.19 2.31 -7.33
C ILE A 44 -3.69 2.20 -7.04
N TRP A 45 -3.30 1.31 -6.13
CA TRP A 45 -1.91 1.22 -5.66
C TRP A 45 -1.00 0.49 -6.65
N LEU A 46 -1.51 -0.48 -7.40
CA LEU A 46 -0.79 -1.09 -8.53
C LEU A 46 -0.46 -0.06 -9.61
N GLN A 47 -1.42 0.80 -9.98
CA GLN A 47 -1.17 1.88 -10.94
C GLN A 47 -0.25 2.97 -10.38
N THR A 48 -0.33 3.23 -9.08
CA THR A 48 0.55 4.18 -8.37
C THR A 48 2.00 3.70 -8.42
N ALA A 49 2.25 2.44 -8.06
CA ALA A 49 3.56 1.81 -8.17
C ALA A 49 4.08 1.88 -9.62
N HIS A 50 3.23 1.55 -10.61
CA HIS A 50 3.59 1.61 -12.02
C HIS A 50 4.03 3.00 -12.47
N ARG A 51 3.30 4.05 -12.09
CA ARG A 51 3.64 5.46 -12.40
C ARG A 51 4.96 5.91 -11.78
N LEU A 52 5.36 5.30 -10.67
CA LEU A 52 6.64 5.52 -9.99
C LEU A 52 7.76 4.62 -10.53
N GLY A 53 7.51 3.86 -11.61
CA GLY A 53 8.50 3.01 -12.25
C GLY A 53 8.65 1.62 -11.61
N MET A 54 7.70 1.21 -10.77
CA MET A 54 7.71 -0.11 -10.12
C MET A 54 6.64 -1.03 -10.72
N ARG A 55 7.04 -2.23 -11.12
CA ARG A 55 6.12 -3.32 -11.45
C ARG A 55 5.96 -4.22 -10.23
N VAL A 56 4.73 -4.34 -9.74
CA VAL A 56 4.43 -5.23 -8.62
C VAL A 56 4.29 -6.67 -9.11
N ALA A 57 5.06 -7.59 -8.54
CA ALA A 57 4.96 -9.03 -8.71
C ALA A 57 4.43 -9.68 -7.43
N ARG A 58 3.76 -10.83 -7.55
CA ARG A 58 3.17 -11.56 -6.40
C ARG A 58 3.83 -12.93 -6.26
N SER A 59 4.40 -13.24 -5.09
CA SER A 59 5.11 -14.49 -4.81
C SER A 59 4.69 -15.10 -3.45
N ASP A 60 4.91 -16.40 -3.25
CA ASP A 60 4.77 -17.06 -1.93
C ASP A 60 6.14 -17.17 -1.22
N GLU A 61 7.22 -16.71 -1.85
CA GLU A 61 8.60 -16.93 -1.38
C GLU A 61 9.14 -15.80 -0.51
N VAL A 62 8.57 -14.60 -0.61
CA VAL A 62 9.02 -13.40 0.10
C VAL A 62 7.82 -12.66 0.70
N PHE A 63 8.06 -11.96 1.80
CA PHE A 63 7.06 -11.05 2.37
C PHE A 63 6.97 -9.76 1.53
N ALA A 64 8.10 -9.08 1.38
CA ALA A 64 8.34 -7.99 0.45
C ALA A 64 9.80 -8.03 -0.01
N SER A 65 10.07 -7.68 -1.26
CA SER A 65 11.43 -7.54 -1.77
C SER A 65 11.48 -6.61 -2.98
N TRP A 66 12.48 -5.76 -3.02
CA TRP A 66 12.80 -4.89 -4.14
C TRP A 66 14.05 -5.38 -4.85
N ASP A 67 13.99 -5.53 -6.17
CA ASP A 67 15.09 -6.11 -6.95
C ASP A 67 16.19 -5.10 -7.32
N GLY A 68 16.05 -3.82 -6.98
CA GLY A 68 16.96 -2.76 -7.42
C GLY A 68 16.76 -2.30 -8.87
N SER A 69 15.79 -2.86 -9.60
CA SER A 69 15.73 -2.75 -11.07
C SER A 69 14.34 -2.54 -11.66
N GLY A 70 13.31 -2.38 -10.83
CA GLY A 70 11.95 -2.06 -11.29
C GLY A 70 10.89 -3.04 -10.83
N VAL A 71 11.23 -4.07 -10.06
CA VAL A 71 10.28 -5.10 -9.61
C VAL A 71 10.16 -5.10 -8.10
N LEU A 72 8.96 -4.79 -7.64
CA LEU A 72 8.56 -4.93 -6.24
C LEU A 72 7.80 -6.25 -6.09
N THR A 73 8.42 -7.25 -5.46
CA THR A 73 7.79 -8.54 -5.20
C THR A 73 7.16 -8.53 -3.82
N LEU A 74 5.86 -8.76 -3.75
CA LEU A 74 5.09 -8.77 -2.50
C LEU A 74 4.37 -10.12 -2.32
N SER A 75 4.23 -10.56 -1.08
CA SER A 75 3.61 -11.86 -0.75
C SER A 75 2.17 -11.97 -1.24
N ARG A 76 1.72 -13.15 -1.67
CA ARG A 76 0.30 -13.40 -1.98
C ARG A 76 -0.55 -13.26 -0.70
N PRO A 77 -1.89 -13.10 -0.82
CA PRO A 77 -2.75 -12.88 0.35
C PRO A 77 -2.61 -13.91 1.48
N ARG A 78 -2.15 -15.13 1.19
CA ARG A 78 -1.92 -16.16 2.22
C ARG A 78 -0.73 -15.86 3.14
N GLY A 79 0.21 -15.03 2.71
CA GLY A 79 1.36 -14.62 3.50
C GLY A 79 1.20 -13.27 4.19
N PHE A 80 0.04 -12.61 4.05
CA PHE A 80 -0.29 -11.37 4.75
C PHE A 80 -0.99 -11.67 6.07
N ASP A 81 -0.83 -10.77 7.05
CA ASP A 81 -1.67 -10.80 8.23
C ASP A 81 -3.13 -10.50 7.84
N PRO A 82 -4.14 -10.96 8.62
CA PRO A 82 -5.54 -10.82 8.24
C PRO A 82 -6.04 -9.39 8.02
N ASP A 83 -5.34 -8.40 8.57
CA ASP A 83 -5.61 -6.97 8.44
C ASP A 83 -4.58 -6.22 7.56
N ASP A 84 -3.75 -6.95 6.81
CA ASP A 84 -2.91 -6.44 5.73
C ASP A 84 -3.59 -6.59 4.35
N CYS A 85 -3.37 -5.59 3.49
CA CYS A 85 -3.77 -5.55 2.09
C CYS A 85 -2.63 -5.07 1.20
N LEU A 86 -2.78 -5.26 -0.11
CA LEU A 86 -1.74 -4.90 -1.06
C LEU A 86 -1.42 -3.39 -1.05
N ALA A 87 -2.42 -2.54 -0.82
CA ALA A 87 -2.21 -1.10 -0.74
C ALA A 87 -1.37 -0.66 0.47
N GLN A 88 -1.59 -1.24 1.65
CA GLN A 88 -0.75 -1.01 2.83
C GLN A 88 0.71 -1.37 2.50
N MET A 89 0.92 -2.55 1.91
CA MET A 89 2.25 -3.03 1.56
C MET A 89 2.93 -2.18 0.50
N ILE A 90 2.23 -1.77 -0.56
CA ILE A 90 2.82 -0.89 -1.56
C ILE A 90 3.21 0.46 -0.93
N LEU A 91 2.34 1.09 -0.14
CA LEU A 91 2.68 2.36 0.51
C LEU A 91 3.88 2.21 1.45
N HIS A 92 3.97 1.10 2.19
CA HIS A 92 5.10 0.81 3.06
C HIS A 92 6.43 0.74 2.31
N GLU A 93 6.46 0.03 1.19
CA GLU A 93 7.65 -0.06 0.34
C GLU A 93 8.02 1.28 -0.31
N LEU A 94 7.02 2.09 -0.70
CA LEU A 94 7.28 3.47 -1.13
C LEU A 94 7.87 4.32 0.02
N ALA A 95 7.44 4.09 1.26
CA ALA A 95 8.00 4.77 2.42
C ALA A 95 9.47 4.36 2.67
N HIS A 96 9.84 3.09 2.48
CA HIS A 96 11.24 2.67 2.48
C HIS A 96 12.05 3.38 1.40
N ALA A 97 11.57 3.37 0.14
CA ALA A 97 12.24 4.05 -0.97
C ALA A 97 12.45 5.56 -0.67
N LEU A 98 11.46 6.21 -0.05
CA LEU A 98 11.56 7.59 0.38
C LEU A 98 12.57 7.80 1.51
N VAL A 99 12.62 6.91 2.50
CA VAL A 99 13.55 7.00 3.65
C VAL A 99 15.00 6.81 3.22
N GLN A 100 15.29 5.78 2.43
CA GLN A 100 16.64 5.51 1.92
C GLN A 100 17.06 6.57 0.90
N GLY A 101 16.12 6.97 0.05
CA GLY A 101 16.34 7.98 -0.96
C GLY A 101 17.02 7.43 -2.22
N PRO A 102 17.43 8.33 -3.14
CA PRO A 102 17.73 7.93 -4.51
C PRO A 102 19.02 7.13 -4.67
N HIS A 103 19.95 7.19 -3.71
CA HIS A 103 21.22 6.46 -3.80
C HIS A 103 21.04 4.94 -3.72
N ASP A 104 20.02 4.49 -2.98
CA ASP A 104 19.76 3.07 -2.76
C ASP A 104 18.61 2.55 -3.62
N TRP A 105 18.10 3.36 -4.56
CA TRP A 105 17.06 2.93 -5.49
C TRP A 105 17.48 1.71 -6.31
N SER A 106 18.76 1.66 -6.71
CA SER A 106 19.31 0.53 -7.47
C SER A 106 19.81 -0.62 -6.60
N ALA A 107 19.73 -0.49 -5.27
CA ALA A 107 20.13 -1.55 -4.35
C ALA A 107 18.94 -2.47 -4.08
N THR A 108 19.23 -3.78 -3.97
CA THR A 108 18.24 -4.76 -3.51
C THR A 108 17.71 -4.35 -2.14
N ASP A 109 16.40 -4.48 -1.95
CA ASP A 109 15.68 -4.13 -0.72
C ASP A 109 16.02 -2.72 -0.21
N TRP A 110 16.21 -1.77 -1.12
CA TRP A 110 16.54 -0.38 -0.82
C TRP A 110 17.87 -0.22 -0.04
N GLY A 111 18.77 -1.21 -0.15
CA GLY A 111 20.03 -1.26 0.59
C GLY A 111 19.89 -1.79 2.03
N LEU A 112 18.69 -2.21 2.43
CA LEU A 112 18.40 -2.77 3.75
C LEU A 112 18.87 -4.23 3.87
N HIS A 113 19.25 -4.60 5.09
CA HIS A 113 19.71 -5.92 5.49
C HIS A 113 18.75 -6.50 6.53
N ASN A 114 18.00 -7.53 6.15
CA ASN A 114 16.96 -8.13 7.00
C ASN A 114 17.51 -9.02 8.15
N ALA A 115 18.81 -8.97 8.43
CA ALA A 115 19.49 -9.95 9.29
C ALA A 115 19.92 -9.39 10.66
N ASP A 116 19.94 -8.07 10.86
CA ASP A 116 20.32 -7.46 12.14
C ASP A 116 19.55 -6.15 12.42
N ASP A 117 19.65 -5.66 13.67
CA ASP A 117 18.94 -4.46 14.14
C ASP A 117 19.45 -3.15 13.51
N ARG A 118 20.45 -3.21 12.62
CA ARG A 118 21.07 -2.03 11.99
C ARG A 118 20.03 -1.15 11.32
N ASP A 119 19.02 -1.77 10.71
CA ASP A 119 18.04 -1.10 9.88
C ASP A 119 16.71 -0.84 10.59
N LEU A 120 16.63 -1.17 11.89
CA LEU A 120 15.44 -0.92 12.71
C LEU A 120 15.02 0.55 12.72
N ALA A 121 15.99 1.48 12.72
CA ALA A 121 15.71 2.90 12.65
C ALA A 121 15.08 3.31 11.30
N ALA A 122 15.47 2.65 10.21
CA ALA A 122 14.92 2.91 8.88
C ALA A 122 13.52 2.32 8.74
N GLU A 123 13.27 1.14 9.31
CA GLU A 123 11.94 0.54 9.44
C GLU A 123 10.98 1.48 10.18
N TYR A 124 11.35 1.93 11.37
CA TYR A 124 10.57 2.90 12.14
C TYR A 124 10.36 4.23 11.41
N ALA A 125 11.35 4.67 10.64
CA ALA A 125 11.20 5.86 9.81
C ALA A 125 10.17 5.64 8.69
N ALA A 126 10.14 4.47 8.04
CA ALA A 126 9.18 4.13 7.02
C ALA A 126 7.75 4.11 7.60
N GLN A 127 7.56 3.49 8.77
CA GLN A 127 6.30 3.51 9.52
C GLN A 127 5.80 4.94 9.79
N ARG A 128 6.70 5.83 10.24
CA ARG A 128 6.38 7.25 10.47
C ARG A 128 6.01 7.99 9.18
N VAL A 129 6.75 7.77 8.09
CA VAL A 129 6.45 8.39 6.79
C VAL A 129 5.10 7.94 6.25
N GLN A 130 4.80 6.64 6.33
CA GLN A 130 3.52 6.06 5.95
C GLN A 130 2.36 6.68 6.75
N ALA A 131 2.50 6.77 8.08
CA ALA A 131 1.52 7.44 8.92
C ALA A 131 1.33 8.91 8.56
N ALA A 132 2.42 9.65 8.34
CA ALA A 132 2.40 11.08 8.01
C ALA A 132 1.77 11.35 6.63
N LEU A 133 1.95 10.44 5.67
CA LEU A 133 1.31 10.51 4.36
C LEU A 133 -0.19 10.21 4.44
N ALA A 134 -0.58 9.19 5.20
CA ALA A 134 -1.97 8.75 5.28
C ALA A 134 -2.86 9.64 6.18
N ALA A 135 -2.29 10.29 7.20
CA ALA A 135 -3.03 11.07 8.19
C ALA A 135 -3.87 12.22 7.60
N PRO A 136 -3.36 13.06 6.67
CA PRO A 136 -4.15 14.14 6.06
C PRO A 136 -5.42 13.68 5.32
N HIS A 137 -5.47 12.40 4.94
CA HIS A 137 -6.58 11.78 4.22
C HIS A 137 -7.52 10.99 5.14
N GLY A 138 -7.30 11.01 6.47
CA GLY A 138 -8.08 10.23 7.43
C GLY A 138 -7.81 8.72 7.35
N LEU A 139 -6.73 8.33 6.65
CA LEU A 139 -6.41 6.94 6.34
C LEU A 139 -5.35 6.34 7.27
N ARG A 140 -4.87 7.07 8.28
CA ARG A 140 -3.76 6.63 9.13
C ARG A 140 -3.94 5.22 9.69
N ARG A 141 -5.11 4.90 10.27
CA ARG A 141 -5.40 3.58 10.86
C ARG A 141 -5.61 2.50 9.80
N PHE A 142 -6.21 2.85 8.67
CA PHE A 142 -6.46 1.94 7.56
C PHE A 142 -5.16 1.56 6.82
N MET A 143 -4.29 2.53 6.59
CA MET A 143 -3.05 2.33 5.84
C MET A 143 -1.87 1.89 6.71
N GLY A 144 -2.05 1.66 8.02
CA GLY A 144 -0.96 1.14 8.86
C GLY A 144 -0.73 -0.35 8.56
N VAL A 145 0.52 -0.75 8.32
CA VAL A 145 0.87 -2.17 8.17
C VAL A 145 0.79 -2.88 9.52
N THR A 146 0.37 -4.14 9.51
CA THR A 146 -0.12 -4.81 10.72
C THR A 146 0.75 -5.97 11.20
N THR A 147 1.93 -6.10 10.62
CA THR A 147 3.03 -6.98 11.06
C THR A 147 3.43 -6.71 12.52
N GLN A 148 4.54 -7.29 12.98
CA GLN A 148 5.07 -7.05 14.34
C GLN A 148 5.24 -5.56 14.73
N TRP A 149 5.23 -4.64 13.76
CA TRP A 149 5.32 -3.20 13.96
C TRP A 149 4.00 -2.50 14.27
N ARG A 150 2.86 -3.21 14.29
CA ARG A 150 1.54 -2.64 14.60
C ARG A 150 1.53 -1.82 15.89
N ALA A 151 2.12 -2.38 16.95
CA ALA A 151 2.20 -1.71 18.25
C ALA A 151 3.00 -0.41 18.20
N TYR A 152 4.08 -0.37 17.43
CA TYR A 152 4.87 0.85 17.21
C TYR A 152 4.05 1.90 16.44
N TYR A 153 3.42 1.48 15.34
CA TYR A 153 2.65 2.37 14.46
C TYR A 153 1.46 3.01 15.19
N ASP A 154 0.71 2.22 15.95
CA ASP A 154 -0.42 2.71 16.74
C ASP A 154 0.03 3.65 17.89
N ALA A 155 1.24 3.47 18.41
CA ALA A 155 1.81 4.32 19.46
C ALA A 155 2.40 5.64 18.95
N LEU A 156 2.46 5.86 17.64
CA LEU A 156 2.98 7.11 17.07
C LEU A 156 2.15 8.33 17.56
N PRO A 157 2.78 9.49 17.81
CA PRO A 157 2.08 10.73 18.17
C PRO A 157 1.15 11.20 17.05
N GLU A 158 0.29 12.19 17.32
CA GLU A 158 -0.66 12.73 16.33
C GLU A 158 0.05 13.22 15.07
N ASP A 159 1.13 13.99 15.21
CA ASP A 159 2.11 14.22 14.13
C ASP A 159 3.19 13.12 14.16
N PRO A 160 3.18 12.15 13.21
CA PRO A 160 4.14 11.04 13.22
C PRO A 160 5.60 11.45 13.03
N LEU A 161 5.86 12.69 12.60
CA LEU A 161 7.20 13.25 12.41
C LEU A 161 7.74 13.95 13.67
N GLU A 162 6.98 13.96 14.75
CA GLU A 162 7.41 14.42 16.07
C GLU A 162 8.09 13.31 16.88
N GLY A 163 9.07 13.72 17.70
CA GLY A 163 9.83 12.84 18.58
C GLY A 163 11.19 13.44 18.96
N PRO A 164 11.95 12.78 19.85
CA PRO A 164 13.25 13.26 20.29
C PRO A 164 14.22 13.41 19.12
N ALA A 165 14.99 14.50 19.09
CA ALA A 165 16.02 14.70 18.04
C ALA A 165 17.14 13.65 18.08
N SER A 166 17.28 12.96 19.22
CA SER A 166 18.19 11.81 19.39
C SER A 166 17.68 10.52 18.74
N ASP A 167 16.38 10.42 18.42
CA ASP A 167 15.81 9.26 17.73
C ASP A 167 16.18 9.31 16.23
N PRO A 168 17.03 8.38 15.73
CA PRO A 168 17.41 8.36 14.33
C PRO A 168 16.22 8.18 13.39
N ALA A 169 15.17 7.46 13.80
CA ALA A 169 13.98 7.23 12.97
C ALA A 169 13.24 8.54 12.68
N VAL A 170 13.17 9.47 13.66
CA VAL A 170 12.53 10.78 13.47
C VAL A 170 13.26 11.59 12.40
N ARG A 171 14.60 11.63 12.46
CA ARG A 171 15.42 12.36 11.48
C ARG A 171 15.26 11.77 10.07
N LEU A 172 15.33 10.45 9.96
CA LEU A 172 15.15 9.74 8.69
C LEU A 172 13.74 9.94 8.12
N ALA A 173 12.71 9.85 8.96
CA ALA A 173 11.32 10.04 8.56
C ALA A 173 11.08 11.46 8.02
N ARG A 174 11.60 12.50 8.69
CA ARG A 174 11.52 13.88 8.20
C ARG A 174 12.17 14.04 6.83
N ALA A 175 13.34 13.45 6.62
CA ALA A 175 14.02 13.48 5.32
C ALA A 175 13.19 12.77 4.23
N GLY A 176 12.67 11.56 4.52
CA GLY A 176 11.82 10.81 3.61
C GLY A 176 10.51 11.54 3.29
N PHE A 177 9.85 12.11 4.28
CA PHE A 177 8.65 12.93 4.08
C PHE A 177 8.95 14.16 3.23
N MET A 178 10.07 14.87 3.45
CA MET A 178 10.44 16.00 2.59
C MET A 178 10.66 15.61 1.13
N ARG A 179 11.17 14.40 0.85
CA ARG A 179 11.28 13.86 -0.50
C ARG A 179 9.91 13.56 -1.11
N SER A 180 8.97 13.05 -0.33
CA SER A 180 7.61 12.76 -0.79
C SER A 180 6.87 14.01 -1.28
N ARG A 181 7.27 15.20 -0.81
CA ARG A 181 6.74 16.50 -1.26
C ARG A 181 7.27 16.99 -2.60
N ARG A 182 8.10 16.20 -3.30
CA ARG A 182 8.68 16.56 -4.60
C ARG A 182 8.23 15.59 -5.70
N PRO A 183 8.29 15.98 -6.99
CA PRO A 183 8.09 15.05 -8.09
C PRO A 183 9.12 13.89 -8.05
N PRO A 184 8.76 12.68 -8.53
CA PRO A 184 7.44 12.27 -9.02
C PRO A 184 6.46 11.86 -7.90
N TRP A 185 6.88 11.91 -6.65
CA TRP A 185 6.18 11.35 -5.49
C TRP A 185 4.90 12.09 -5.13
N ARG A 186 4.97 13.42 -5.00
CA ARG A 186 3.91 14.22 -4.38
C ARG A 186 2.54 13.99 -5.01
N GLU A 187 2.43 14.23 -6.31
CA GLU A 187 1.15 14.16 -7.01
C GLU A 187 0.66 12.72 -7.11
N THR A 188 1.57 11.77 -7.32
CA THR A 188 1.24 10.36 -7.50
C THR A 188 0.71 9.74 -6.21
N ILE A 189 1.39 9.95 -5.08
CA ILE A 189 0.97 9.42 -3.78
C ILE A 189 -0.28 10.15 -3.27
N ASP A 190 -0.36 11.47 -3.41
CA ASP A 190 -1.52 12.24 -2.93
C ASP A 190 -2.80 11.87 -3.69
N ALA A 191 -2.71 11.66 -5.01
CA ALA A 191 -3.83 11.17 -5.81
C ALA A 191 -4.26 9.75 -5.40
N ALA A 192 -3.32 8.87 -5.10
CA ALA A 192 -3.61 7.51 -4.65
C ALA A 192 -4.35 7.52 -3.30
N LEU A 193 -3.83 8.27 -2.32
CA LEU A 193 -4.44 8.40 -1.00
C LEU A 193 -5.82 9.07 -1.08
N GLY A 194 -5.97 10.13 -1.89
CA GLY A 194 -7.26 10.77 -2.11
C GLY A 194 -8.31 9.83 -2.71
N ALA A 195 -7.90 8.99 -3.69
CA ALA A 195 -8.78 7.98 -4.28
C ALA A 195 -9.13 6.87 -3.28
N THR A 196 -8.16 6.37 -2.51
CA THR A 196 -8.39 5.40 -1.44
C THR A 196 -9.36 5.95 -0.38
N ALA A 197 -9.22 7.22 0.02
CA ALA A 197 -10.12 7.87 0.97
C ALA A 197 -11.54 8.00 0.42
N ALA A 198 -11.70 8.24 -0.89
CA ALA A 198 -13.01 8.26 -1.53
C ALA A 198 -13.68 6.88 -1.50
N VAL A 199 -12.94 5.80 -1.81
CA VAL A 199 -13.44 4.43 -1.71
C VAL A 199 -13.83 4.09 -0.27
N ALA A 200 -12.95 4.38 0.68
CA ALA A 200 -13.20 4.18 2.11
C ALA A 200 -14.50 4.86 2.57
N ARG A 201 -14.71 6.12 2.21
CA ARG A 201 -15.94 6.87 2.56
C ARG A 201 -17.20 6.21 2.03
N VAL A 202 -17.16 5.66 0.81
CA VAL A 202 -18.30 4.96 0.20
C VAL A 202 -18.56 3.62 0.89
N LEU A 203 -17.50 2.89 1.26
CA LEU A 203 -17.62 1.56 1.88
C LEU A 203 -17.97 1.61 3.37
N GLN A 204 -17.62 2.67 4.08
CA GLN A 204 -17.76 2.76 5.54
C GLN A 204 -19.18 2.41 6.06
N PRO A 205 -20.30 2.88 5.46
CA PRO A 205 -21.64 2.52 5.92
C PRO A 205 -21.99 1.02 5.76
N PHE A 206 -21.24 0.29 4.94
CA PHE A 206 -21.42 -1.14 4.67
C PHE A 206 -20.36 -2.00 5.36
N ALA A 207 -19.38 -1.37 6.03
CA ALA A 207 -18.28 -2.07 6.67
C ALA A 207 -18.79 -2.88 7.87
N ARG A 208 -18.38 -4.15 7.92
CA ARG A 208 -18.56 -4.96 9.12
C ARG A 208 -17.66 -4.42 10.25
N PRO A 209 -18.05 -4.50 11.53
CA PRO A 209 -17.24 -3.98 12.63
C PRO A 209 -15.84 -4.58 12.73
N ASP A 210 -15.66 -5.81 12.27
CA ASP A 210 -14.39 -6.56 12.22
C ASP A 210 -13.57 -6.30 10.94
N SER A 211 -14.04 -5.42 10.06
CA SER A 211 -13.36 -5.09 8.81
C SER A 211 -12.41 -3.90 8.98
N LEU A 212 -11.28 -3.93 8.29
CA LEU A 212 -10.37 -2.78 8.16
C LEU A 212 -11.10 -1.52 7.65
N TRP A 213 -12.15 -1.68 6.83
CA TRP A 213 -12.98 -0.58 6.35
C TRP A 213 -13.74 0.16 7.46
N ALA A 214 -13.98 -0.47 8.62
CA ALA A 214 -14.64 0.17 9.76
C ALA A 214 -13.76 1.22 10.44
N VAL A 215 -12.44 1.19 10.21
CA VAL A 215 -11.48 2.17 10.76
C VAL A 215 -10.94 3.13 9.71
N ALA A 216 -11.46 3.05 8.48
CA ALA A 216 -11.12 3.96 7.39
C ALA A 216 -11.90 5.27 7.56
N CYS A 217 -11.21 6.41 7.46
CA CYS A 217 -11.75 7.75 7.70
C CYS A 217 -12.17 7.97 9.16
N GLY A 218 -11.23 8.48 9.99
CA GLY A 218 -11.63 9.32 11.13
C GLY A 218 -12.32 10.59 10.64
N GLU A 219 -13.03 11.33 11.48
CA GLU A 219 -13.68 12.60 11.13
C GLU A 219 -12.65 13.61 10.58
N VAL A 220 -12.41 13.57 9.27
CA VAL A 220 -11.69 14.63 8.58
C VAL A 220 -12.74 15.68 8.28
N GLU A 221 -12.81 16.72 9.12
CA GLU A 221 -13.60 17.89 8.78
C GLU A 221 -13.22 18.35 7.36
N PRO A 222 -14.19 18.56 6.46
CA PRO A 222 -13.88 19.03 5.13
C PRO A 222 -13.19 20.39 5.25
N ARG A 223 -11.92 20.48 4.81
CA ARG A 223 -11.33 21.79 4.54
C ARG A 223 -12.16 22.42 3.45
N LEU A 224 -13.05 23.32 3.84
CA LEU A 224 -13.69 24.25 2.92
C LEU A 224 -12.55 24.93 2.17
N SER A 225 -12.42 24.61 0.89
CA SER A 225 -11.57 25.36 -0.01
C SER A 225 -12.13 26.78 -0.02
N GLY A 226 -11.36 27.73 0.51
CA GLY A 226 -11.70 29.13 0.45
C GLY A 226 -11.87 29.52 -1.02
N THR A 227 -13.11 29.69 -1.45
CA THR A 227 -13.41 30.38 -2.69
C THR A 227 -13.01 31.84 -2.54
N ALA A 228 -12.39 32.31 -3.60
CA ALA A 228 -11.85 33.65 -3.77
C ALA A 228 -12.86 34.76 -3.46
N ALA A 229 -12.28 35.88 -3.02
CA ALA A 229 -12.65 37.27 -3.31
C ALA A 229 -14.12 37.58 -3.64
N GLU A 230 -14.75 38.38 -2.79
CA GLU A 230 -15.61 39.49 -3.25
C GLU A 230 -15.85 40.52 -2.13
N LYS A 231 -15.10 41.63 -2.21
CA LYS A 231 -15.44 43.06 -1.98
C LYS A 231 -14.27 43.84 -1.41
#